data_AF-A0A841R1Q5-F1
#
_entry.id   AF-A0A841R1Q5-F1
#
_cell.length_a   1.000
_cell.length_b   1.000
_cell.length_c   1.000
_cell.angle_alpha   90.00
_cell.angle_beta   90.00
_cell.angle_gamma   90.00
#
_symmetry.space_group_name_H-M   'P 1'
#
loop_
_entity.id
_entity.type
_entity.pdbx_description
1 polymer ?
#
loop_
_entity_poly.entity_id
_entity_poly.type
_entity_poly.pdbx_seq_one_letter_code
_entity_poly.pdbx_strand_id
1 'polypeptide(L)'
;MNALVVDDLSFMRSVIGDMLKDSGFRVIGEAVDGRDAVDKYRKLQPDVVILDITMPVMDGLKALEIIKKYDPSSVVVMCSSMSDQDNIIRAIQLGAADFVVKPFKKSRMISAVRKALSLDE
;
A
#
# COMPACT_ATOMS: atom_id res chain seq x y z
N MET A 1 -2.47 1.04 -14.99
CA MET A 1 -2.76 0.31 -13.74
C MET A 1 -3.35 1.27 -12.72
N ASN A 2 -4.29 0.76 -11.93
CA ASN A 2 -5.06 1.49 -10.93
C ASN A 2 -4.49 1.22 -9.53
N ALA A 3 -4.36 2.28 -8.73
CA ALA A 3 -3.82 2.20 -7.37
C ALA A 3 -4.84 2.71 -6.34
N LEU A 4 -4.82 2.08 -5.16
CA LEU A 4 -5.45 2.58 -3.94
C LEU A 4 -4.34 3.04 -2.99
N VAL A 5 -4.42 4.28 -2.50
CA VAL A 5 -3.43 4.84 -1.57
C VAL A 5 -4.03 4.93 -0.17
N VAL A 6 -3.36 4.36 0.82
CA VAL A 6 -3.87 4.24 2.19
C VAL A 6 -2.82 4.75 3.18
N ASP A 7 -3.17 5.82 3.87
CA ASP A 7 -2.36 6.46 4.91
C ASP A 7 -3.30 7.38 5.71
N ASP A 8 -3.12 7.52 7.01
CA ASP A 8 -3.97 8.38 7.85
C ASP A 8 -3.69 9.88 7.60
N LEU A 9 -2.48 10.21 7.19
CA LEU A 9 -2.07 11.58 6.86
C LEU A 9 -2.47 11.94 5.42
N SER A 10 -3.36 12.92 5.27
CA SER A 10 -3.80 13.43 3.96
C SER A 10 -2.64 13.94 3.09
N PHE A 11 -1.63 14.54 3.72
CA PHE A 11 -0.40 14.97 3.06
C PHE A 11 0.36 13.77 2.44
N MET A 12 0.51 12.67 3.19
CA MET A 12 1.21 11.48 2.68
C MET A 12 0.46 10.84 1.51
N ARG A 13 -0.87 10.76 1.58
CA ARG A 13 -1.68 10.28 0.46
C ARG A 13 -1.49 11.13 -0.80
N SER A 14 -1.44 12.45 -0.65
CA SER A 14 -1.17 13.38 -1.76
C SER A 14 0.21 13.14 -2.36
N VAL A 15 1.25 13.06 -1.52
CA VAL A 15 2.65 12.80 -1.96
C VAL A 15 2.77 11.48 -2.71
N ILE A 16 2.24 10.38 -2.15
CA ILE A 16 2.27 9.06 -2.79
C ILE A 16 1.46 9.09 -4.08
N GLY A 17 0.28 9.71 -4.06
CA GLY A 17 -0.58 9.83 -5.21
C GLY A 17 0.08 10.56 -6.37
N ASP A 18 0.80 11.64 -6.12
CA ASP A 18 1.52 12.39 -7.15
C ASP A 18 2.71 11.60 -7.71
N MET A 19 3.47 10.90 -6.85
CA MET A 19 4.53 10.00 -7.28
C MET A 19 4.02 8.93 -8.26
N LEU A 20 2.88 8.32 -7.94
CA LEU A 20 2.21 7.29 -8.74
C LEU A 20 1.69 7.86 -10.07
N LYS A 21 0.97 8.98 -10.04
CA LYS A 21 0.41 9.64 -11.23
C LYS A 21 1.49 10.02 -12.23
N ASP A 22 2.56 10.65 -11.78
CA ASP A 22 3.70 11.01 -12.62
C ASP A 22 4.39 9.80 -13.28
N SER A 23 4.14 8.59 -12.76
CA SER A 23 4.76 7.34 -13.21
C SER A 23 3.79 6.47 -14.02
N GLY A 24 2.64 7.02 -14.41
CA GLY A 24 1.65 6.36 -15.28
C GLY A 24 0.59 5.53 -14.55
N PHE A 25 0.52 5.60 -13.22
CA PHE A 25 -0.54 4.95 -12.44
C PHE A 25 -1.74 5.87 -12.24
N ARG A 26 -2.94 5.31 -12.19
CA ARG A 26 -4.15 6.06 -11.86
C ARG A 26 -4.54 5.79 -10.41
N VAL A 27 -4.54 6.80 -9.56
CA VAL A 27 -5.11 6.68 -8.20
C VAL A 27 -6.64 6.68 -8.31
N ILE A 28 -7.27 5.53 -8.05
CA ILE A 28 -8.72 5.36 -8.16
C ILE A 28 -9.44 5.48 -6.81
N GLY A 29 -8.69 5.55 -5.71
CA GLY A 29 -9.21 5.78 -4.39
C GLY A 29 -8.11 6.10 -3.39
N GLU A 30 -8.53 6.72 -2.29
CA GLU A 30 -7.71 6.98 -1.11
C GLU A 30 -8.44 6.43 0.11
N ALA A 31 -7.74 5.89 1.10
CA ALA A 31 -8.33 5.48 2.38
C ALA A 31 -7.55 6.04 3.57
N VAL A 32 -8.24 6.29 4.67
CA VAL A 32 -7.68 6.99 5.86
C VAL A 32 -7.31 6.06 7.01
N ASP A 33 -7.71 4.79 6.94
CA ASP A 33 -7.40 3.74 7.91
C ASP A 33 -7.57 2.36 7.27
N GLY A 34 -7.21 1.31 8.02
CA GLY A 34 -7.29 -0.07 7.54
C GLY A 34 -8.71 -0.57 7.26
N ARG A 35 -9.73 -0.02 7.94
CA ARG A 35 -11.12 -0.43 7.71
C ARG A 35 -11.64 0.13 6.39
N ASP A 36 -11.43 1.43 6.18
CA ASP A 36 -11.75 2.12 4.94
C ASP A 36 -10.97 1.51 3.76
N ALA A 37 -9.71 1.10 3.99
CA ALA A 37 -8.90 0.41 2.98
C ALA A 37 -9.53 -0.91 2.52
N VAL A 38 -9.97 -1.76 3.44
CA VAL A 38 -10.65 -3.02 3.13
C VAL A 38 -11.94 -2.77 2.35
N ASP A 39 -12.75 -1.81 2.80
CA ASP A 39 -14.04 -1.51 2.18
C ASP A 39 -13.86 -0.92 0.76
N LYS A 40 -12.84 -0.07 0.55
CA LYS A 40 -12.49 0.47 -0.77
C LYS A 40 -11.83 -0.55 -1.67
N TYR A 41 -10.96 -1.42 -1.16
CA TYR A 41 -10.36 -2.50 -1.95
C TYR A 41 -11.44 -3.35 -2.61
N ARG A 42 -12.44 -3.78 -1.83
CA ARG A 42 -13.56 -4.60 -2.31
C ARG A 42 -14.40 -3.91 -3.37
N LYS A 43 -14.58 -2.59 -3.27
CA LYS A 43 -15.38 -1.80 -4.21
C LYS A 43 -14.64 -1.43 -5.48
N LEU A 44 -13.37 -1.08 -5.36
CA LEU A 44 -12.57 -0.47 -6.41
C LEU A 44 -11.70 -1.48 -7.17
N GLN A 45 -11.39 -2.62 -6.54
CA GLN A 45 -10.55 -3.70 -7.09
C GLN A 45 -9.28 -3.15 -7.78
N PRO A 46 -8.43 -2.39 -7.05
CA PRO A 46 -7.22 -1.80 -7.62
C PRO A 46 -6.20 -2.89 -8.01
N ASP A 47 -5.32 -2.57 -8.96
CA ASP A 47 -4.21 -3.45 -9.33
C ASP A 47 -3.16 -3.51 -8.21
N VAL A 48 -2.98 -2.40 -7.48
CA VAL A 48 -2.04 -2.31 -6.34
C VAL A 48 -2.60 -1.45 -5.20
N VAL A 49 -2.30 -1.85 -3.97
CA VAL A 49 -2.57 -1.06 -2.77
C VAL A 49 -1.26 -0.59 -2.16
N ILE A 50 -1.14 0.71 -1.90
CA ILE A 50 -0.07 1.27 -1.07
C ILE A 50 -0.63 1.46 0.32
N LEU A 51 -0.10 0.73 1.30
CA LEU A 51 -0.73 0.58 2.62
C LEU A 51 0.22 0.94 3.75
N ASP A 52 -0.04 2.04 4.45
CA ASP A 52 0.69 2.34 5.69
C ASP A 52 0.40 1.31 6.79
N ILE A 53 1.39 1.03 7.63
CA ILE A 53 1.26 0.10 8.75
C ILE A 53 0.54 0.74 9.93
N THR A 54 0.89 1.96 10.31
CA THR A 54 0.45 2.55 11.59
C THR A 54 -0.67 3.55 11.35
N MET A 55 -1.90 3.09 11.55
CA MET A 55 -3.10 3.91 11.34
C MET A 55 -4.07 3.78 12.52
N PRO A 56 -4.92 4.78 12.77
CA PRO A 56 -6.00 4.68 13.76
C PRO A 56 -7.06 3.67 13.31
N VAL A 57 -7.95 3.27 14.22
CA VAL A 57 -9.09 2.35 14.00
C VAL A 57 -8.70 0.92 13.63
N MET A 58 -7.97 0.73 12.54
CA MET A 58 -7.41 -0.54 12.09
C MET A 58 -6.06 -0.28 11.44
N ASP A 59 -5.04 -0.99 11.92
CA ASP A 59 -3.69 -0.92 11.37
C ASP A 59 -3.58 -1.61 9.99
N GLY A 60 -2.49 -1.32 9.29
CA GLY A 60 -2.22 -1.86 7.96
C GLY A 60 -1.97 -3.36 7.95
N LEU A 61 -1.44 -3.96 9.02
CA LEU A 61 -1.21 -5.40 9.07
C LEU A 61 -2.53 -6.17 9.12
N LYS A 62 -3.49 -5.66 9.89
CA LYS A 62 -4.82 -6.24 9.97
C LYS A 62 -5.59 -6.04 8.67
N ALA A 63 -5.47 -4.88 8.04
CA ALA A 63 -6.04 -4.63 6.72
C ALA A 63 -5.45 -5.57 5.66
N LEU A 64 -4.12 -5.75 5.64
CA LEU A 64 -3.42 -6.69 4.77
C LEU A 64 -3.95 -8.12 4.94
N GLU A 65 -4.04 -8.61 6.18
CA GLU A 65 -4.57 -9.95 6.47
C GLU A 65 -5.99 -10.13 5.91
N ILE A 66 -6.87 -9.14 6.10
CA ILE A 66 -8.26 -9.22 5.62
C ILE A 66 -8.32 -9.16 4.09
N ILE A 67 -7.54 -8.27 3.46
CA ILE A 67 -7.47 -8.15 2.00
C ILE A 67 -6.96 -9.45 1.40
N LYS A 68 -5.86 -10.01 1.94
CA LYS A 68 -5.26 -11.27 1.47
C LYS A 68 -6.18 -12.47 1.66
N LYS A 69 -6.95 -12.51 2.75
CA LYS A 69 -7.96 -13.56 2.98
C LYS A 69 -9.13 -13.46 2.00
N TYR A 70 -9.53 -12.23 1.65
CA TYR A 70 -10.60 -11.99 0.67
C TYR A 70 -10.14 -12.27 -0.76
N ASP A 71 -8.93 -11.83 -1.09
CA ASP A 71 -8.30 -11.94 -2.40
C ASP A 71 -6.82 -12.28 -2.23
N PRO A 72 -6.45 -13.57 -2.34
CA PRO A 72 -5.07 -14.01 -2.24
C PRO A 72 -4.15 -13.43 -3.33
N SER A 73 -4.72 -13.01 -4.47
CA SER A 73 -3.98 -12.43 -5.60
C SER A 73 -3.73 -10.93 -5.47
N SER A 74 -4.32 -10.29 -4.46
CA SER A 74 -4.14 -8.87 -4.16
C SER A 74 -2.65 -8.47 -4.12
N VAL A 75 -2.29 -7.35 -4.75
CA VAL A 75 -0.92 -6.81 -4.68
C VAL A 75 -0.89 -5.65 -3.69
N VAL A 76 -0.19 -5.85 -2.57
CA VAL A 76 -0.09 -4.85 -1.49
C VAL A 76 1.37 -4.52 -1.23
N VAL A 77 1.72 -3.24 -1.36
CA VAL A 77 3.03 -2.69 -1.00
C VAL A 77 2.90 -1.93 0.31
N MET A 78 3.63 -2.37 1.33
CA MET A 78 3.55 -1.76 2.66
C MET A 78 4.40 -0.50 2.76
N CYS A 79 3.89 0.52 3.44
CA CYS A 79 4.62 1.70 3.87
C CYS A 79 4.88 1.62 5.37
N SER A 80 6.12 1.85 5.79
CA SER A 80 6.59 1.57 7.15
C SER A 80 7.51 2.66 7.67
N SER A 81 7.57 2.89 8.98
CA SER A 81 8.64 3.68 9.59
C SER A 81 9.89 2.81 9.82
N MET A 82 11.06 3.42 10.06
CA MET A 82 12.30 2.66 10.32
C MET A 82 12.23 1.79 11.59
N SER A 83 11.38 2.15 12.56
CA SER A 83 11.20 1.45 13.83
C SER A 83 10.38 0.16 13.74
N ASP A 84 9.78 -0.13 12.58
CA ASP A 84 8.77 -1.18 12.40
C ASP A 84 9.36 -2.52 11.92
N GLN A 85 10.60 -2.87 12.31
CA GLN A 85 11.26 -4.08 11.80
C GLN A 85 10.44 -5.37 12.00
N ASP A 86 9.86 -5.57 13.18
CA ASP A 86 9.00 -6.73 13.47
C ASP A 86 7.71 -6.71 12.64
N ASN A 87 7.15 -5.52 12.43
CA ASN A 87 5.94 -5.33 11.61
C ASN A 87 6.22 -5.62 10.14
N ILE A 88 7.41 -5.29 9.62
CA ILE A 88 7.84 -5.64 8.27
C ILE A 88 7.92 -7.15 8.10
N ILE A 89 8.54 -7.86 9.06
CA ILE A 89 8.63 -9.33 9.03
C ILE A 89 7.22 -9.93 9.01
N ARG A 90 6.33 -9.42 9.85
CA ARG A 90 4.93 -9.87 9.91
C ARG A 90 4.18 -9.59 8.62
N ALA A 91 4.38 -8.44 7.99
CA ALA A 91 3.76 -8.12 6.70
C ALA A 91 4.17 -9.10 5.59
N ILE A 92 5.46 -9.49 5.56
CA ILE A 92 5.96 -10.49 4.62
C ILE A 92 5.26 -11.84 4.86
N GLN A 93 5.15 -12.26 6.12
CA GLN A 93 4.45 -13.51 6.49
C GLN A 93 2.96 -13.50 6.11
N LEU A 94 2.32 -12.33 6.14
CA LEU A 94 0.93 -12.13 5.72
C LEU A 94 0.76 -12.02 4.19
N GLY A 95 1.85 -12.04 3.43
CA GLY A 95 1.84 -12.05 1.97
C GLY A 95 1.88 -10.67 1.31
N ALA A 96 2.43 -9.65 1.97
CA ALA A 96 2.77 -8.39 1.31
C ALA A 96 3.73 -8.63 0.13
N ALA A 97 3.55 -7.88 -0.96
CA ALA A 97 4.32 -8.06 -2.19
C ALA A 97 5.69 -7.38 -2.14
N ASP A 98 5.78 -6.20 -1.52
CA ASP A 98 7.05 -5.51 -1.20
C ASP A 98 6.79 -4.49 -0.08
N PHE A 99 7.84 -3.78 0.34
CA PHE A 99 7.74 -2.71 1.33
C PHE A 99 8.65 -1.52 1.02
N VAL A 100 8.24 -0.37 1.53
CA VAL A 100 8.95 0.90 1.41
C VAL A 100 9.02 1.56 2.78
N VAL A 101 10.22 2.00 3.17
CA VAL A 101 10.46 2.63 4.47
C VAL A 101 10.47 4.15 4.31
N LYS A 102 9.72 4.84 5.18
CA LYS A 102 9.68 6.30 5.30
C LYS A 102 10.95 6.82 6.01
N PRO A 103 11.53 7.95 5.57
CA PRO A 103 11.19 8.72 4.38
C PRO A 103 11.70 8.04 3.10
N PHE A 104 10.89 8.00 2.04
CA PHE A 104 11.24 7.36 0.78
C PHE A 104 11.34 8.36 -0.39
N LYS A 105 12.21 8.02 -1.35
CA LYS A 105 12.29 8.71 -2.65
C LYS A 105 11.26 8.13 -3.62
N LYS A 106 10.78 8.96 -4.55
CA LYS A 106 9.89 8.54 -5.65
C LYS A 106 10.41 7.29 -6.38
N SER A 107 11.70 7.24 -6.71
CA SER A 107 12.30 6.09 -7.39
C SER A 107 12.13 4.78 -6.61
N ARG A 108 12.29 4.79 -5.28
CA ARG A 108 12.11 3.59 -4.45
C ARG A 108 10.65 3.13 -4.39
N MET A 109 9.72 4.08 -4.24
CA MET A 109 8.27 3.79 -4.26
C MET A 109 7.87 3.12 -5.58
N ILE A 110 8.24 3.74 -6.71
CA ILE A 110 7.84 3.25 -8.03
C ILE A 110 8.50 1.92 -8.38
N SER A 111 9.78 1.74 -8.01
CA SER A 111 10.47 0.46 -8.17
C SER A 111 9.78 -0.66 -7.39
N ALA A 112 9.40 -0.42 -6.12
CA ALA A 112 8.66 -1.41 -5.32
C ALA A 112 7.30 -1.74 -5.94
N VAL A 113 6.55 -0.74 -6.41
CA VAL A 113 5.24 -0.94 -7.06
C VAL A 113 5.36 -1.74 -8.36
N ARG A 114 6.30 -1.37 -9.24
CA ARG A 114 6.52 -2.08 -10.51
C ARG A 114 6.94 -3.52 -10.28
N LYS A 115 7.90 -3.74 -9.37
CA LYS A 115 8.34 -5.09 -8.98
C LYS A 115 7.20 -5.93 -8.41
N ALA A 116 6.37 -5.35 -7.52
CA ALA A 116 5.22 -6.03 -6.94
C ALA A 116 4.19 -6.44 -7.99
N LEU A 117 4.05 -5.65 -9.07
CA LEU A 117 3.18 -5.91 -10.21
C LEU A 117 3.83 -6.76 -11.30
N SER A 118 5.06 -7.25 -11.09
CA SER A 118 5.86 -7.96 -12.10
C SER A 118 5.97 -7.19 -13.42
N LEU A 119 6.03 -5.86 -13.34
CA LEU A 119 6.35 -5.00 -14.46
C LEU A 119 7.87 -4.88 -14.54
N ASP A 120 8.47 -5.51 -15.54
CA ASP A 120 9.90 -5.36 -15.84
C ASP A 120 10.25 -3.88 -16.14
N GLU A 121 11.48 -3.45 -15.81
CA GLU A 121 12.01 -2.10 -16.08
C GLU A 121 12.40 -1.89 -17.53
#